data_AF-A0A519TXQ0-F1
#
_entry.id   AF-A0A519TXQ0-F1
#
_cell.length_a   1.000
_cell.length_b   1.000
_cell.length_c   1.000
_cell.angle_alpha   90.00
_cell.angle_beta   90.00
_cell.angle_gamma   90.00
#
_symmetry.space_group_name_H-M   'P 1'
#
loop_
_entity.id
_entity.type
_entity.pdbx_description
1 polymer ?
#
loop_
_entity_poly.entity_id
_entity_poly.type
_entity_poly.pdbx_seq_one_letter_code
_entity_poly.pdbx_strand_id
1 'polypeptide(L)'
;MKNTIIILLIIVAGSIWYFMWRKEGVVESKVNMVVIDLGDKNRSLFLRAKVWGVAGNHEEIVLSTSNSKLANKTEDYIFYTSEIFYKVEKNTFIVYVPESSISEPRAKIQRVRINSLKTADQVKDYNINYDNYGLKRFSVYK
;
A
#
# COMPACT_ATOMS: atom_id res chain seq x y z
N MET A 1 -17.13 -23.70 46.12
CA MET A 1 -17.29 -22.26 45.81
C MET A 1 -15.96 -21.54 45.58
N LYS A 2 -14.95 -21.68 46.45
CA LYS A 2 -13.65 -20.98 46.30
C LYS A 2 -12.91 -21.34 44.99
N ASN A 3 -12.88 -22.62 44.62
CA ASN A 3 -12.20 -23.10 43.42
C ASN A 3 -12.92 -22.67 42.12
N THR A 4 -14.24 -22.58 42.13
CA THR A 4 -15.03 -22.10 40.98
C THR A 4 -14.79 -20.62 40.69
N ILE A 5 -14.59 -19.79 41.73
CA ILE A 5 -14.25 -18.37 41.59
C ILE A 5 -12.84 -18.22 41.00
N ILE A 6 -11.88 -19.06 41.41
CA ILE A 6 -10.51 -19.03 40.88
C ILE A 6 -10.48 -19.39 39.39
N ILE A 7 -11.24 -20.42 38.97
CA ILE A 7 -11.34 -20.80 37.56
C ILE A 7 -11.93 -19.65 36.72
N LEU A 8 -12.97 -18.98 37.23
CA LEU A 8 -13.58 -17.86 36.54
C LEU A 8 -12.59 -16.70 36.35
N LEU A 9 -11.78 -16.40 37.37
CA LEU A 9 -10.74 -15.37 37.30
C LEU A 9 -9.67 -15.69 36.27
N ILE A 10 -9.27 -16.96 36.13
CA ILE A 10 -8.28 -17.39 35.12
C ILE A 10 -8.87 -17.22 33.71
N ILE A 11 -10.14 -17.57 33.48
CA ILE A 11 -10.79 -17.42 32.18
C ILE A 11 -10.92 -15.93 31.82
N VAL A 12 -11.30 -15.08 32.77
CA VAL A 12 -11.41 -13.63 32.56
C VAL A 12 -10.03 -13.02 32.28
N ALA A 13 -9.01 -13.38 33.06
CA ALA A 13 -7.64 -12.91 32.84
C ALA A 13 -7.09 -13.36 31.48
N GLY A 14 -7.31 -14.62 31.09
CA GLY A 14 -6.93 -15.15 29.79
C GLY A 14 -7.67 -14.47 28.63
N SER A 15 -8.96 -14.17 28.81
CA SER A 15 -9.76 -13.44 27.82
C SER A 15 -9.27 -11.99 27.67
N ILE A 16 -9.00 -11.30 28.78
CA ILE A 16 -8.45 -9.94 28.78
C ILE A 16 -7.08 -9.94 28.09
N TRP A 17 -6.20 -10.88 28.42
CA TRP A 17 -4.89 -11.00 27.80
C TRP A 17 -5.00 -11.28 26.29
N TYR A 18 -5.88 -12.19 25.87
CA TYR A 18 -6.15 -12.47 24.46
C TYR A 18 -6.67 -11.22 23.71
N PHE A 19 -7.58 -10.46 24.32
CA PHE A 19 -8.08 -9.21 23.74
C PHE A 19 -7.01 -8.12 23.67
N MET A 20 -6.11 -8.02 24.66
CA MET A 20 -4.97 -7.10 24.63
C MET A 20 -3.96 -7.49 23.55
N TRP A 21 -3.58 -8.77 23.45
CA TRP A 21 -2.71 -9.27 22.39
C TRP A 21 -3.28 -9.01 20.99
N ARG A 22 -4.60 -9.23 20.81
CA ARG A 22 -5.27 -8.96 19.53
C ARG A 22 -5.21 -7.49 19.14
N LYS A 23 -5.23 -6.56 20.09
CA LYS A 23 -5.07 -5.13 19.81
C LYS A 23 -3.63 -4.76 19.44
N GLU A 24 -2.64 -5.36 20.08
CA GLU A 24 -1.21 -5.12 19.77
C GLU A 24 -0.80 -5.73 18.41
N GLY A 25 -1.40 -6.86 18.01
CA GLY A 25 -1.15 -7.51 16.72
C GLY A 25 -1.81 -6.82 15.52
N VAL A 26 -2.68 -5.82 15.74
CA VAL A 26 -3.19 -4.95 14.69
C VAL A 26 -2.29 -3.72 14.66
N VAL A 27 -1.17 -3.84 13.96
CA VAL A 27 -0.33 -2.70 13.60
C VAL A 27 -1.26 -1.66 12.97
N GLU A 28 -1.43 -0.52 13.63
CA GLU A 28 -2.12 0.63 13.04
C GLU A 28 -1.49 0.88 11.68
N SER A 29 -2.27 0.68 10.61
CA SER A 29 -1.75 0.78 9.26
C SER A 29 -1.23 2.20 9.07
N LYS A 30 0.10 2.37 9.04
CA LYS A 30 0.73 3.63 8.66
C LYS A 30 0.38 3.86 7.19
N VAL A 31 -0.67 4.65 6.95
CA VAL A 31 -1.07 5.02 5.60
C VAL A 31 -0.15 6.14 5.15
N ASN A 32 0.82 5.83 4.30
CA ASN A 32 1.55 6.84 3.56
C ASN A 32 0.68 7.28 2.37
N MET A 33 0.46 8.57 2.16
CA MET A 33 -0.40 9.06 1.09
C MET A 33 0.24 10.28 0.42
N VAL A 34 0.21 10.29 -0.91
CA VAL A 34 0.56 11.43 -1.74
C VAL A 34 -0.60 11.70 -2.70
N VAL A 35 -0.96 12.98 -2.83
CA VAL A 35 -1.90 13.45 -3.85
C VAL A 35 -1.09 13.92 -5.04
N ILE A 36 -1.39 13.36 -6.21
CA ILE A 36 -0.76 13.75 -7.48
C ILE A 36 -1.71 14.70 -8.20
N ASP A 37 -1.25 15.93 -8.38
CA ASP A 37 -1.94 16.94 -9.18
C ASP A 37 -1.47 16.82 -10.65
N LEU A 38 -2.43 16.59 -11.55
CA LEU A 38 -2.21 16.52 -13.00
C LEU A 38 -2.61 17.82 -13.72
N GLY A 39 -2.76 18.93 -12.99
CA GLY A 39 -3.12 20.25 -13.52
C GLY A 39 -4.61 20.42 -13.83
N ASP A 40 -5.44 19.48 -13.39
CA ASP A 40 -6.89 19.47 -13.62
C ASP A 40 -7.58 19.45 -12.25
N LYS A 41 -8.15 20.59 -11.84
CA LYS A 41 -8.63 20.85 -10.48
C LYS A 41 -9.68 19.84 -9.96
N ASN A 42 -10.26 19.03 -10.83
CA ASN A 42 -11.25 18.00 -10.49
C ASN A 42 -10.75 16.56 -10.66
N ARG A 43 -9.47 16.33 -10.96
CA ARG A 43 -8.92 14.99 -11.22
C ARG A 43 -7.60 14.77 -10.50
N SER A 44 -7.65 14.72 -9.18
CA SER A 44 -6.52 14.30 -8.36
C SER A 44 -6.37 12.78 -8.42
N LEU A 45 -5.12 12.29 -8.48
CA LEU A 45 -4.83 10.88 -8.21
C LEU A 45 -4.33 10.74 -6.78
N PHE A 46 -4.80 9.71 -6.10
CA PHE A 46 -4.41 9.37 -4.74
C PHE A 46 -3.51 8.15 -4.80
N LEU A 47 -2.25 8.33 -4.38
CA LEU A 47 -1.30 7.26 -4.21
C LEU A 47 -1.18 6.95 -2.72
N ARG A 48 -1.48 5.71 -2.33
CA ARG A 48 -1.54 5.29 -0.92
C ARG A 48 -0.72 4.04 -0.71
N ALA A 49 -0.02 3.96 0.39
CA ALA A 49 0.72 2.78 0.81
C ALA A 49 0.10 2.25 2.11
N LYS A 50 -0.03 0.93 2.21
CA LYS A 50 -0.58 0.28 3.39
C LYS A 50 0.21 -0.99 3.69
N VAL A 51 0.56 -1.17 4.96
CA VAL A 51 1.14 -2.40 5.50
C VAL A 51 0.18 -2.99 6.52
N TRP A 52 -0.03 -4.31 6.50
CA TRP A 52 -0.80 -5.02 7.52
C TRP A 52 -0.31 -6.46 7.72
N GLY A 53 -0.92 -7.14 8.70
CA GLY A 53 -0.53 -8.48 9.14
C GLY A 53 0.43 -8.43 10.34
N VAL A 54 0.53 -9.54 11.05
CA VAL A 54 1.23 -9.63 12.35
C VAL A 54 2.71 -9.24 12.24
N ALA A 55 3.34 -9.54 11.11
CA ALA A 55 4.73 -9.20 10.81
C ALA A 55 4.87 -8.14 9.71
N GLY A 56 3.78 -7.44 9.34
CA GLY A 56 3.78 -6.53 8.19
C GLY A 56 3.97 -7.24 6.84
N ASN A 57 3.58 -8.51 6.75
CA ASN A 57 3.80 -9.35 5.58
C ASN A 57 2.89 -9.03 4.39
N HIS A 58 1.98 -8.08 4.53
CA HIS A 58 1.16 -7.59 3.43
C HIS A 58 1.50 -6.14 3.17
N GLU A 59 1.99 -5.87 1.97
CA GLU A 59 2.35 -4.56 1.48
C GLU A 59 1.51 -4.27 0.23
N GLU A 60 0.88 -3.10 0.22
CA GLU A 60 0.07 -2.67 -0.90
C GLU A 60 0.28 -1.19 -1.17
N ILE A 61 0.56 -0.85 -2.43
CA ILE A 61 0.48 0.51 -2.93
C ILE A 61 -0.71 0.61 -3.87
N VAL A 62 -1.59 1.57 -3.64
CA VAL A 62 -2.84 1.76 -4.37
C VAL A 62 -2.82 3.10 -5.08
N LEU A 63 -3.10 3.09 -6.37
CA LEU A 63 -3.34 4.28 -7.17
C LEU A 63 -4.83 4.35 -7.51
N SER A 64 -5.51 5.39 -7.03
CA SER A 64 -6.96 5.57 -7.16
C SER A 64 -7.32 6.99 -7.59
N THR A 65 -8.49 7.15 -8.19
CA THR A 65 -9.13 8.46 -8.40
C THR A 65 -9.97 8.90 -7.20
N SER A 66 -10.19 8.02 -6.23
CA SER A 66 -10.95 8.30 -5.00
C SER A 66 -10.02 8.36 -3.80
N ASN A 67 -10.39 9.14 -2.77
CA ASN A 67 -9.68 9.14 -1.49
C ASN A 67 -10.15 8.02 -0.52
N SER A 68 -10.79 6.95 -1.04
CA SER A 68 -11.27 5.85 -0.20
C SER A 68 -10.11 5.11 0.47
N LYS A 69 -10.19 4.84 1.77
CA LYS A 69 -9.16 4.01 2.46
C LYS A 69 -9.11 2.57 1.95
N LEU A 70 -10.18 2.09 1.31
CA LEU A 70 -10.28 0.74 0.78
C LEU A 70 -9.96 0.73 -0.71
N ALA A 71 -9.09 -0.18 -1.10
CA ALA A 71 -8.78 -0.44 -2.50
C ALA A 71 -9.96 -1.12 -3.20
N ASN A 72 -10.33 -0.63 -4.37
CA ASN A 72 -11.30 -1.27 -5.24
C ASN A 72 -10.58 -1.99 -6.39
N LYS A 73 -10.56 -3.33 -6.36
CA LYS A 73 -9.89 -4.15 -7.39
C LYS A 73 -10.43 -3.93 -8.82
N THR A 74 -11.62 -3.36 -9.00
CA THR A 74 -12.18 -3.10 -10.33
C THR A 74 -11.83 -1.72 -10.88
N GLU A 75 -11.47 -0.77 -10.01
CA GLU A 75 -11.31 0.66 -10.34
C GLU A 75 -9.90 1.19 -10.06
N ASP A 76 -9.18 0.59 -9.13
CA ASP A 76 -7.85 1.02 -8.70
C ASP A 76 -6.76 0.13 -9.29
N TYR A 77 -5.60 0.73 -9.53
CA TYR A 77 -4.38 -0.05 -9.67
C TYR A 77 -3.88 -0.42 -8.28
N ILE A 78 -3.53 -1.69 -8.11
CA ILE A 78 -2.99 -2.22 -6.88
C ILE A 78 -1.61 -2.81 -7.20
N PHE A 79 -0.60 -2.40 -6.44
CA PHE A 79 0.77 -2.88 -6.56
C PHE A 79 1.14 -3.61 -5.26
N TYR A 80 1.36 -4.92 -5.37
CA TYR A 80 1.77 -5.78 -4.26
C TYR A 80 3.30 -5.73 -4.09
N THR A 81 3.79 -4.55 -3.71
CA THR A 81 5.22 -4.26 -3.52
C THR A 81 5.40 -3.18 -2.45
N SER A 82 6.59 -3.13 -1.86
CA SER A 82 6.98 -2.14 -0.86
C SER A 82 7.27 -0.76 -1.46
N GLU A 83 7.59 -0.67 -2.74
CA GLU A 83 7.96 0.58 -3.40
C GLU A 83 7.63 0.63 -4.89
N ILE A 84 7.36 1.85 -5.37
CA ILE A 84 7.23 2.16 -6.80
C ILE A 84 8.06 3.39 -7.15
N PHE A 85 8.41 3.51 -8.43
CA PHE A 85 9.07 4.69 -8.97
C PHE A 85 8.13 5.40 -9.93
N TYR A 86 8.07 6.72 -9.87
CA TYR A 86 7.11 7.46 -10.69
C TYR A 86 7.62 8.83 -11.11
N LYS A 87 6.99 9.38 -12.15
CA LYS A 87 7.11 10.80 -12.52
C LYS A 87 5.79 11.30 -13.09
N VAL A 88 5.65 12.62 -13.15
CA VAL A 88 4.57 13.28 -13.88
C VAL A 88 5.17 13.96 -15.10
N GLU A 89 4.68 13.60 -16.30
CA GLU A 89 5.15 14.15 -17.56
C GLU A 89 3.95 14.54 -18.42
N LYS A 90 3.86 15.82 -18.84
CA LYS A 90 2.76 16.33 -19.69
C LYS A 90 1.37 15.91 -19.19
N ASN A 91 1.10 16.14 -17.90
CA ASN A 91 -0.13 15.75 -17.21
C ASN A 91 -0.42 14.25 -17.17
N THR A 92 0.57 13.40 -17.42
CA THR A 92 0.47 11.93 -17.32
C THR A 92 1.29 11.44 -16.14
N PHE A 93 0.67 10.66 -15.27
CA PHE A 93 1.35 9.94 -14.20
C PHE A 93 1.94 8.65 -14.76
N ILE A 94 3.26 8.52 -14.72
CA ILE A 94 3.99 7.37 -15.23
C ILE A 94 4.59 6.62 -14.05
N VAL A 95 4.22 5.34 -13.91
CA VAL A 95 4.68 4.44 -12.84
C VAL A 95 5.57 3.37 -13.42
N TYR A 96 6.64 3.04 -12.69
CA TYR A 96 7.55 1.95 -12.96
C TYR A 96 7.55 1.02 -11.76
N VAL A 97 7.26 -0.26 -12.01
CA VAL A 97 6.95 -1.23 -10.97
C VAL A 97 7.20 -2.66 -11.49
N PRO A 98 7.61 -3.63 -10.65
CA PRO A 98 7.78 -5.02 -11.08
C PRO A 98 6.50 -5.59 -11.68
N GLU A 99 6.61 -6.24 -12.85
CA GLU A 99 5.45 -6.78 -13.60
C GLU A 99 4.59 -7.72 -12.75
N SER A 100 5.24 -8.59 -11.96
CA SER A 100 4.59 -9.57 -11.09
C SER A 100 3.77 -8.98 -9.95
N SER A 101 3.95 -7.69 -9.65
CA SER A 101 3.27 -7.03 -8.53
C SER A 101 1.99 -6.29 -8.94
N ILE A 102 1.68 -6.22 -10.24
CA ILE A 102 0.60 -5.37 -10.75
C ILE A 102 -0.74 -6.11 -10.77
N SER A 103 -1.75 -5.55 -10.12
CA SER A 103 -3.17 -5.86 -10.33
C SER A 103 -3.83 -4.65 -10.98
N GLU A 104 -4.27 -4.84 -12.23
CA GLU A 104 -4.89 -3.78 -13.02
C GLU A 104 -6.40 -3.70 -12.80
N PRO A 105 -6.99 -2.49 -12.82
CA PRO A 105 -8.44 -2.32 -12.79
C PRO A 105 -9.06 -2.77 -14.10
N ARG A 106 -10.38 -3.04 -14.08
CA ARG A 106 -11.14 -3.35 -15.29
C ARG A 106 -11.18 -2.17 -16.25
N ALA A 107 -11.32 -0.96 -15.71
CA ALA A 107 -11.28 0.29 -16.46
C ALA A 107 -9.99 1.05 -16.15
N LYS A 108 -9.20 1.34 -17.18
CA LYS A 108 -7.93 2.07 -17.03
C LYS A 108 -8.19 3.50 -16.57
N ILE A 109 -7.45 3.94 -15.54
CA ILE A 109 -7.46 5.34 -15.10
C ILE A 109 -6.85 6.22 -16.22
N GLN A 110 -7.55 7.28 -16.61
CA GLN A 110 -7.06 8.22 -17.63
C GLN A 110 -5.77 8.91 -17.16
N ARG A 111 -4.89 9.25 -18.11
CA ARG A 111 -3.61 9.95 -17.84
C ARG A 111 -2.70 9.19 -16.85
N VAL A 112 -2.85 7.87 -16.77
CA VAL A 112 -1.94 6.96 -16.04
C VAL A 112 -1.31 6.01 -17.04
N ARG A 113 0.01 5.85 -16.94
CA ARG A 113 0.78 4.87 -17.70
C ARG A 113 1.58 4.00 -16.74
N ILE A 114 1.41 2.69 -16.86
CA ILE A 114 2.17 1.70 -16.09
C ILE A 114 3.26 1.12 -17.00
N ASN A 115 4.50 1.22 -16.59
CA ASN A 115 5.66 0.63 -17.24
C ASN A 115 6.19 -0.52 -16.37
N SER A 116 5.92 -1.75 -16.78
CA SER A 116 6.33 -2.93 -16.04
C SER A 116 7.84 -3.20 -16.17
N LEU A 117 8.50 -3.37 -15.02
CA LEU A 117 9.88 -3.86 -14.92
C LEU A 117 9.84 -5.38 -14.95
N LYS A 118 10.43 -5.98 -15.98
CA LYS A 118 10.26 -7.40 -16.32
C LYS A 118 11.32 -8.30 -15.70
N THR A 119 12.54 -7.78 -15.51
CA THR A 119 13.68 -8.57 -15.04
C THR A 119 14.15 -8.10 -13.68
N ALA A 120 14.78 -9.00 -12.92
CA ALA A 120 15.41 -8.66 -11.65
C ALA A 120 16.48 -7.57 -11.81
N ASP A 121 17.21 -7.57 -12.93
CA ASP A 121 18.20 -6.55 -13.24
C ASP A 121 17.56 -5.18 -13.46
N GLN A 122 16.40 -5.11 -14.14
CA GLN A 122 15.66 -3.85 -14.29
C GLN A 122 15.14 -3.33 -12.95
N VAL A 123 14.62 -4.22 -12.10
CA VAL A 123 14.17 -3.83 -10.75
C VAL A 123 15.35 -3.28 -9.94
N LYS A 124 16.48 -4.00 -9.94
CA LYS A 124 17.70 -3.58 -9.25
C LYS A 124 18.23 -2.24 -9.77
N ASP A 125 18.25 -2.05 -11.08
CA ASP A 125 18.68 -0.80 -11.71
C ASP A 125 17.82 0.38 -11.25
N TYR A 126 16.49 0.24 -11.27
CA TYR A 126 15.60 1.30 -10.80
C TYR A 126 15.77 1.56 -9.30
N ASN A 127 15.95 0.53 -8.47
CA ASN A 127 16.19 0.71 -7.03
C ASN A 127 17.43 1.55 -6.72
N ILE A 128 18.44 1.51 -7.59
CA ILE A 128 19.72 2.23 -7.41
C ILE A 128 19.71 3.58 -8.13
N ASN A 129 19.18 3.63 -9.35
CA ASN A 129 19.39 4.71 -10.31
C ASN A 129 18.15 5.57 -10.60
N TYR A 130 17.02 5.36 -9.92
CA TYR A 130 15.76 6.08 -10.21
C TYR A 130 15.92 7.61 -10.23
N ASP A 131 16.74 8.18 -9.35
CA ASP A 131 16.99 9.63 -9.28
C ASP A 131 17.67 10.14 -10.57
N ASN A 132 18.60 9.36 -11.15
CA ASN A 132 19.25 9.69 -12.43
C ASN A 132 18.26 9.70 -13.60
N TYR A 133 17.15 8.97 -13.46
CA TYR A 133 16.03 8.96 -14.43
C TYR A 133 15.00 10.06 -14.17
N GLY A 134 15.23 10.93 -13.18
CA GLY A 134 14.29 11.98 -12.78
C GLY A 134 13.00 11.45 -12.17
N LEU A 135 13.04 10.25 -11.59
CA LEU A 135 11.90 9.61 -10.94
C LEU A 135 11.87 9.96 -9.45
N LYS A 136 10.69 9.85 -8.85
CA LYS A 136 10.48 9.87 -7.41
C LYS A 136 10.18 8.46 -6.93
N ARG A 137 10.66 8.13 -5.73
CA ARG A 137 10.31 6.89 -5.03
C ARG A 137 9.10 7.11 -4.12
N PHE A 138 8.15 6.19 -4.13
CA PHE A 138 7.08 6.11 -3.14
C PHE A 138 7.11 4.73 -2.50
N SER A 139 7.15 4.68 -1.16
CA SER A 139 7.27 3.44 -0.41
C SER A 139 6.24 3.35 0.72
N VAL A 140 5.94 2.11 1.10
CA VAL A 140 5.21 1.77 2.33
C VAL A 140 5.98 2.17 3.59
N TYR A 141 7.30 2.30 3.49
CA TYR A 141 8.18 2.79 4.54
C TYR A 141 8.40 4.30 4.37
N LYS A 142 8.43 5.05 5.48
CA LYS A 142 8.77 6.47 5.50
C LYS A 142 10.25 6.68 5.71
#